data_AF-J7LAY8-F1
#
_entry.id   AF-J7LAY8-F1
#
_cell.length_a   1.000
_cell.length_b   1.000
_cell.length_c   1.000
_cell.angle_alpha   90.00
_cell.angle_beta   90.00
_cell.angle_gamma   90.00
#
_symmetry.space_group_name_H-M   'P 1'
#
loop_
_entity.id
_entity.type
_entity.pdbx_description
1 polymer ?
#
loop_
_entity_poly.entity_id
_entity_poly.type
_entity_poly.pdbx_seq_one_letter_code
_entity_poly.pdbx_strand_id
1 'polypeptide(L)'
;MPENRCLHDLLPDQCGLCRSAPSGLADRVVVTSGGRVFHRERGCEALMEGQRKVRSRGGEVSDVEVVPLTRVLHDRPPCVLCFPDYAPEGTRLCWVRAGGTWHRGLLRRWTGRDDAGRWKADVAYVRDRVQVEETLDQRCLLPREPGEGSPVVSTR
;
A
#
# COMPACT_ATOMS: atom_id res chain seq x y z
N MET A 1 -3.48 -16.21 39.59
CA MET A 1 -2.84 -15.23 38.70
C MET A 1 -3.73 -15.03 37.47
N PRO A 2 -4.66 -14.04 37.47
CA PRO A 2 -5.51 -13.75 36.32
C PRO A 2 -4.70 -12.96 35.29
N GLU A 3 -3.62 -13.54 34.79
CA GLU A 3 -2.48 -12.76 34.31
C GLU A 3 -2.07 -13.24 32.93
N ASN A 4 -2.77 -12.70 31.92
CA ASN A 4 -2.20 -12.11 30.71
C ASN A 4 -3.33 -11.83 29.69
N ARG A 5 -4.54 -11.43 30.13
CA ARG A 5 -5.64 -11.08 29.22
C ARG A 5 -5.78 -9.56 29.19
N CYS A 6 -6.01 -8.99 28.01
CA CYS A 6 -6.31 -7.57 27.87
C CYS A 6 -7.74 -7.26 28.37
N LEU A 7 -8.10 -5.98 28.42
CA LEU A 7 -9.45 -5.52 28.83
C LEU A 7 -10.60 -6.03 27.95
N HIS A 8 -10.28 -6.71 26.84
CA HIS A 8 -11.24 -7.35 25.94
C HIS A 8 -11.34 -8.87 26.15
N ASP A 9 -10.83 -9.38 27.27
CA ASP A 9 -10.83 -10.80 27.64
C ASP A 9 -10.14 -11.75 26.62
N LEU A 10 -9.15 -11.22 25.91
CA LEU A 10 -8.32 -11.95 24.94
C LEU A 10 -6.85 -11.85 25.34
N LEU A 11 -6.01 -12.80 24.91
CA LEU A 11 -4.56 -12.62 25.00
C LEU A 11 -4.14 -11.39 24.16
N PRO A 12 -3.09 -10.63 24.54
CA PRO A 12 -2.76 -9.37 23.87
C PRO A 12 -2.40 -9.56 22.40
N ASP A 13 -1.80 -10.70 22.05
CA ASP A 13 -1.44 -11.11 20.70
C ASP A 13 -2.63 -11.60 19.86
N GLN A 14 -3.72 -12.01 20.50
CA GLN A 14 -4.98 -12.44 19.87
C GLN A 14 -5.99 -11.30 19.75
N CYS A 15 -5.86 -10.26 20.57
CA CYS A 15 -6.77 -9.13 20.55
C CYS A 15 -6.44 -8.18 19.40
N GLY A 16 -7.33 -8.05 18.41
CA GLY A 16 -7.18 -7.10 17.32
C GLY A 16 -7.12 -5.63 17.73
N LEU A 17 -7.41 -5.26 18.98
CA LEU A 17 -7.25 -3.89 19.48
C LEU A 17 -5.97 -3.67 20.29
N CYS A 18 -5.41 -4.73 20.86
CA CYS A 18 -4.24 -4.65 21.74
C CYS A 18 -2.97 -5.21 21.09
N ARG A 19 -3.11 -6.02 20.03
CA ARG A 19 -1.99 -6.58 19.28
C ARG A 19 -1.22 -5.45 18.60
N SER A 20 0.10 -5.47 18.74
CA SER A 20 0.99 -4.57 18.00
C SER A 20 0.81 -4.70 16.49
N ALA A 21 1.03 -3.61 15.77
CA ALA A 21 1.01 -3.63 14.32
C ALA A 21 2.00 -4.68 13.76
N PRO A 22 1.67 -5.32 12.62
CA PRO A 22 2.63 -6.12 11.87
C PRO A 22 3.91 -5.34 11.57
N SER A 23 5.05 -6.05 11.51
CA SER A 23 6.34 -5.45 11.17
C SER A 23 6.23 -4.63 9.86
N GLY A 24 6.81 -3.43 9.88
CA GLY A 24 6.76 -2.48 8.76
C GLY A 24 5.55 -1.54 8.76
N LEU A 25 4.53 -1.77 9.59
CA LEU A 25 3.38 -0.87 9.78
C LEU A 25 3.47 -0.07 11.08
N ALA A 26 2.65 0.98 11.18
CA ALA A 26 2.49 1.79 12.39
C ALA A 26 1.20 1.41 13.12
N ASP A 27 1.19 1.46 14.46
CA ASP A 27 0.00 1.16 15.28
C ASP A 27 -1.16 2.13 15.01
N ARG A 28 -0.84 3.36 14.60
CA ARG A 28 -1.81 4.37 14.20
C ARG A 28 -1.48 4.87 12.81
N VAL A 29 -2.52 5.05 12.01
CA VAL A 29 -2.43 5.45 10.62
C VAL A 29 -3.37 6.60 10.33
N VAL A 30 -3.06 7.29 9.24
CA VAL A 30 -3.79 8.45 8.76
C VAL A 30 -4.73 8.04 7.64
N VAL A 31 -5.99 8.43 7.75
CA VAL A 31 -7.01 8.19 6.73
C VAL A 31 -7.83 9.45 6.46
N THR A 32 -8.50 9.46 5.33
CA THR A 32 -9.53 10.44 4.97
C THR A 32 -10.85 9.73 4.74
N SER A 33 -11.97 10.42 4.94
CA SER A 33 -13.27 9.92 4.51
C SER A 33 -13.27 9.75 2.98
N GLY A 34 -13.76 8.61 2.48
CA GLY A 34 -13.71 8.25 1.06
C GLY A 34 -12.31 7.88 0.50
N GLY A 35 -11.24 8.03 1.27
CA GLY A 35 -9.88 7.64 0.86
C GLY A 35 -9.71 6.13 0.73
N ARG A 36 -9.10 5.67 -0.37
CA ARG A 36 -8.94 4.24 -0.69
C ARG A 36 -7.78 3.55 0.04
N VAL A 37 -6.86 4.31 0.63
CA VAL A 37 -5.65 3.78 1.27
C VAL A 37 -5.46 4.42 2.64
N PHE A 38 -4.64 3.81 3.50
CA PHE A 38 -4.16 4.46 4.72
C PHE A 38 -2.70 4.89 4.60
N HIS A 39 -2.34 5.97 5.27
CA HIS A 39 -1.03 6.61 5.24
C HIS A 39 -0.34 6.52 6.61
N ARG A 40 0.99 6.63 6.63
CA ARG A 40 1.75 6.69 7.89
C ARG A 40 1.55 8.02 8.61
N GLU A 41 1.50 9.11 7.85
CA GLU A 41 1.51 10.47 8.38
C GLU A 41 0.67 11.43 7.53
N ARG A 42 0.30 12.57 8.12
CA ARG A 42 -0.51 13.62 7.47
C ARG A 42 0.22 14.30 6.31
N GLY A 43 1.55 14.33 6.36
CA GLY A 43 2.42 14.95 5.35
C GLY A 43 2.76 14.05 4.16
N CYS A 44 2.13 12.88 4.02
CA CYS A 44 2.40 12.01 2.89
C CYS A 44 2.12 12.72 1.56
N GLU A 45 3.09 12.72 0.64
CA GLU A 45 2.95 13.38 -0.66
C GLU A 45 1.74 12.88 -1.46
N ALA A 46 1.44 11.58 -1.41
CA ALA A 46 0.27 11.01 -2.08
C ALA A 46 -1.06 11.43 -1.45
N LEU A 47 -1.09 11.61 -0.13
CA LEU A 47 -2.27 12.14 0.55
C LEU A 47 -2.51 13.60 0.14
N MET A 48 -1.47 14.43 0.20
CA MET A 48 -1.56 15.84 -0.17
C MET A 48 -1.96 16.04 -1.64
N GLU A 49 -1.39 15.23 -2.54
CA GLU A 49 -1.74 15.25 -3.96
C GLU A 49 -3.19 14.80 -4.19
N GLY A 50 -3.65 13.74 -3.50
CA GLY A 50 -5.05 13.32 -3.54
C GLY A 50 -6.00 14.44 -3.12
N GLN A 51 -5.72 15.12 -2.02
CA GLN A 51 -6.51 16.26 -1.55
C GLN A 51 -6.51 17.43 -2.55
N ARG A 52 -5.34 17.74 -3.13
CA ARG A 52 -5.19 18.78 -4.16
C ARG A 52 -6.07 18.46 -5.39
N LYS A 53 -6.08 17.20 -5.83
CA LYS A 53 -6.90 16.75 -6.96
C LYS A 53 -8.39 16.91 -6.69
N VAL A 54 -8.85 16.57 -5.48
CA VAL A 54 -10.26 16.78 -5.08
C VAL A 54 -10.63 18.26 -5.19
N ARG A 55 -9.81 19.16 -4.62
CA ARG A 55 -10.03 20.62 -4.72
C ARG A 55 -10.05 21.10 -6.18
N SER A 56 -9.08 20.66 -6.99
CA SER A 56 -8.97 21.08 -8.39
C SER A 56 -10.17 20.69 -9.25
N ARG A 57 -10.92 19.66 -8.82
CA ARG A 57 -12.15 19.18 -9.46
C ARG A 57 -13.41 19.83 -8.88
N GLY A 58 -13.27 20.85 -8.03
CA GLY A 58 -14.38 21.52 -7.35
C GLY A 58 -14.99 20.71 -6.21
N GLY A 59 -14.35 19.62 -5.77
CA GLY A 59 -14.81 18.81 -4.64
C GLY A 59 -14.35 19.37 -3.30
N GLU A 60 -15.09 19.03 -2.24
CA GLU A 60 -14.71 19.32 -0.86
C GLU A 60 -13.76 18.25 -0.33
N VAL A 61 -12.71 18.67 0.36
CA VAL A 61 -11.71 17.76 0.91
C VAL A 61 -12.16 17.26 2.27
N SER A 62 -12.24 15.96 2.44
CA SER A 62 -12.52 15.37 3.75
C SER A 62 -11.38 15.56 4.75
N ASP A 63 -11.76 15.60 6.02
CA ASP A 63 -10.83 15.69 7.13
C ASP A 63 -9.87 14.49 7.20
N VAL A 64 -8.71 14.79 7.77
CA VAL A 64 -7.64 13.82 8.00
C VAL A 64 -7.72 13.32 9.44
N GLU A 65 -8.02 12.04 9.59
CA GLU A 65 -8.17 11.37 10.87
C GLU A 65 -6.98 10.46 11.18
N VAL A 66 -6.62 10.35 12.47
CA VAL A 66 -5.61 9.40 12.95
C VAL A 66 -6.33 8.28 13.70
N VAL A 67 -6.34 7.09 13.11
CA VAL A 67 -7.07 5.93 13.64
C VAL A 67 -6.10 4.80 13.99
N PRO A 68 -6.47 3.89 14.92
CA PRO A 68 -5.74 2.64 15.09
C PRO A 68 -5.71 1.85 13.77
N LEU A 69 -4.56 1.23 13.44
CA LEU A 69 -4.37 0.44 12.22
C LEU A 69 -5.48 -0.60 12.04
N THR A 70 -5.86 -1.24 13.13
CA THR A 70 -6.79 -2.37 13.16
C THR A 70 -8.20 -2.00 12.71
N ARG A 71 -8.55 -0.70 12.74
CA ARG A 71 -9.81 -0.18 12.19
C ARG A 71 -9.85 -0.22 10.65
N VAL A 72 -8.71 -0.24 9.97
CA VAL A 72 -8.63 -0.05 8.51
C VAL A 72 -7.84 -1.13 7.78
N LEU A 73 -7.07 -1.95 8.52
CA LEU A 73 -6.15 -2.94 7.97
C LEU A 73 -6.80 -3.90 6.97
N HIS A 74 -8.06 -4.30 7.20
CA HIS A 74 -8.78 -5.24 6.36
C HIS A 74 -9.55 -4.58 5.21
N ASP A 75 -9.82 -3.27 5.30
CA ASP A 75 -10.69 -2.56 4.36
C ASP A 75 -9.91 -1.73 3.34
N ARG A 76 -8.72 -1.26 3.72
CA ARG A 76 -7.94 -0.32 2.92
C ARG A 76 -6.50 -0.82 2.82
N PRO A 77 -5.93 -0.94 1.62
CA PRO A 77 -4.51 -1.26 1.50
C PRO A 77 -3.63 -0.10 2.00
N PRO A 78 -2.39 -0.39 2.40
CA PRO A 78 -1.41 0.63 2.75
C PRO A 78 -1.03 1.47 1.53
N CYS A 79 -0.70 2.74 1.78
CA CYS A 79 -0.06 3.57 0.79
C CYS A 79 1.37 3.06 0.50
N VAL A 80 1.67 2.78 -0.78
CA VAL A 80 2.97 2.23 -1.21
C VAL A 80 4.13 3.21 -0.95
N LEU A 81 3.88 4.53 -0.90
CA LEU A 81 4.91 5.50 -0.48
C LEU A 81 5.21 5.42 1.01
N CYS A 82 4.18 5.26 1.84
CA CYS A 82 4.34 5.26 3.29
C CYS A 82 4.91 3.94 3.80
N PHE A 83 4.56 2.83 3.16
CA PHE A 83 4.90 1.48 3.57
C PHE A 83 5.47 0.71 2.37
N PRO A 84 6.60 1.16 1.79
CA PRO A 84 7.13 0.57 0.58
C PRO A 84 7.48 -0.90 0.78
N ASP A 85 7.93 -1.30 1.97
CA ASP A 85 8.43 -2.65 2.21
C ASP A 85 7.41 -3.58 2.88
N TYR A 86 6.16 -3.15 2.98
CA TYR A 86 5.10 -4.00 3.52
C TYR A 86 4.28 -4.61 2.39
N ALA A 87 4.21 -5.95 2.37
CA ALA A 87 3.33 -6.70 1.50
C ALA A 87 2.15 -7.25 2.31
N PRO A 88 0.90 -6.81 2.06
CA PRO A 88 -0.29 -7.47 2.57
C PRO A 88 -0.34 -8.96 2.18
N GLU A 89 -1.04 -9.76 2.97
CA GLU A 89 -1.26 -11.18 2.68
C GLU A 89 -1.83 -11.37 1.26
N GLY A 90 -1.32 -12.37 0.54
CA GLY A 90 -1.71 -12.65 -0.85
C GLY A 90 -1.08 -11.71 -1.89
N THR A 91 -0.34 -10.68 -1.48
CA THR A 91 0.39 -9.78 -2.39
C THR A 91 1.91 -9.99 -2.30
N ARG A 92 2.66 -9.43 -3.24
CA ARG A 92 4.13 -9.47 -3.22
C ARG A 92 4.73 -8.12 -3.56
N LEU A 93 5.86 -7.78 -2.95
CA LEU A 93 6.64 -6.62 -3.34
C LEU A 93 7.18 -6.83 -4.77
N CYS A 94 7.13 -5.78 -5.57
CA CYS A 94 7.70 -5.79 -6.91
C CYS A 94 8.27 -4.43 -7.30
N TRP A 95 9.06 -4.43 -8.36
CA TRP A 95 9.36 -3.26 -9.17
C TRP A 95 8.38 -3.21 -10.34
N VAL A 96 7.87 -2.02 -10.63
CA VAL A 96 6.97 -1.74 -11.76
C VAL A 96 7.64 -0.76 -12.70
N ARG A 97 7.81 -1.14 -13.96
CA ARG A 97 8.34 -0.27 -15.02
C ARG A 97 7.22 0.51 -15.67
N ALA A 98 7.23 1.83 -15.51
CA ALA A 98 6.27 2.73 -16.14
C ALA A 98 6.98 4.01 -16.62
N GLY A 99 6.74 4.40 -17.87
CA GLY A 99 7.38 5.59 -18.47
C GLY A 99 8.91 5.50 -18.55
N GLY A 100 9.46 4.28 -18.67
CA GLY A 100 10.91 4.05 -18.71
C GLY A 100 11.60 3.95 -17.35
N THR A 101 10.91 4.27 -16.25
CA THR A 101 11.45 4.27 -14.89
C THR A 101 10.88 3.12 -14.06
N TRP A 102 11.68 2.58 -13.14
CA TRP A 102 11.25 1.59 -12.16
C TRP A 102 10.70 2.26 -10.90
N HIS A 103 9.51 1.82 -10.50
CA HIS A 103 8.80 2.30 -9.32
C HIS A 103 8.61 1.14 -8.33
N ARG A 104 8.61 1.44 -7.04
CA ARG A 104 8.22 0.45 -6.02
C ARG A 104 6.72 0.17 -6.15
N GLY A 105 6.36 -1.10 -6.14
CA GLY A 105 4.97 -1.54 -6.26
C GLY A 105 4.65 -2.79 -5.46
N LEU A 106 3.38 -3.15 -5.55
CA LEU A 106 2.76 -4.35 -5.01
C LEU A 106 2.10 -5.11 -6.16
N LEU A 107 2.55 -6.34 -6.39
CA LEU A 107 1.86 -7.30 -7.23
C LEU A 107 0.69 -7.89 -6.43
N ARG A 108 -0.54 -7.65 -6.90
CA ARG A 108 -1.76 -8.08 -6.20
C ARG A 108 -2.19 -9.48 -6.63
N ARG A 109 -2.19 -9.73 -7.94
CA ARG A 109 -2.50 -11.06 -8.51
C ARG A 109 -2.09 -11.14 -9.97
N TRP A 110 -1.83 -12.36 -10.44
CA TRP A 110 -1.76 -12.65 -11.86
C TRP A 110 -3.18 -12.82 -12.42
N THR A 111 -3.48 -12.18 -13.54
CA THR A 111 -4.82 -12.17 -14.16
C THR A 111 -4.97 -13.17 -15.30
N GLY A 112 -3.89 -13.85 -15.70
CA GLY A 112 -3.86 -14.79 -16.82
C GLY A 112 -2.87 -14.38 -17.90
N ARG A 113 -2.97 -15.04 -19.07
CA ARG A 113 -2.16 -14.74 -20.24
C ARG A 113 -2.94 -13.92 -21.26
N ASP A 114 -2.25 -13.05 -21.99
CA ASP A 114 -2.79 -12.37 -23.16
C ASP A 114 -2.81 -13.29 -24.40
N ASP A 115 -3.34 -12.80 -25.52
CA ASP A 115 -3.42 -13.54 -26.79
C ASP A 115 -2.04 -13.94 -27.35
N ALA A 116 -0.96 -13.28 -26.88
CA ALA A 116 0.41 -13.62 -27.21
C ALA A 116 1.06 -14.58 -26.18
N GLY A 117 0.27 -15.14 -25.26
CA GLY A 117 0.71 -16.08 -24.24
C GLY A 117 1.51 -15.45 -23.08
N ARG A 118 1.55 -14.11 -22.96
CA ARG A 118 2.31 -13.41 -21.91
C ARG A 118 1.46 -13.19 -20.68
N TRP A 119 2.02 -13.42 -19.49
CA TRP A 119 1.30 -13.17 -18.26
C TRP A 119 1.04 -11.68 -18.03
N LYS A 120 -0.14 -11.39 -17.47
CA LYS A 120 -0.55 -10.08 -16.97
C LYS A 120 -0.82 -10.14 -15.47
N ALA A 121 -0.52 -9.05 -14.76
CA ALA A 121 -0.79 -8.94 -13.34
C ALA A 121 -1.41 -7.59 -12.98
N ASP A 122 -2.31 -7.60 -12.01
CA ASP A 122 -2.81 -6.40 -11.35
C ASP A 122 -1.76 -5.91 -10.34
N VAL A 123 -1.35 -4.66 -10.49
CA VAL A 123 -0.34 -4.04 -9.63
C VAL A 123 -0.81 -2.72 -9.07
N ALA A 124 -0.30 -2.37 -7.89
CA ALA A 124 -0.42 -1.05 -7.29
C ALA A 124 0.97 -0.44 -7.12
N TYR A 125 1.19 0.77 -7.63
CA TYR A 125 2.47 1.46 -7.51
C TYR A 125 2.24 2.97 -7.46
N VAL A 126 3.29 3.74 -7.17
CA VAL A 126 3.18 5.20 -7.13
C VAL A 126 3.90 5.79 -8.34
N ARG A 127 3.18 6.58 -9.13
CA ARG A 127 3.69 7.39 -10.24
C ARG A 127 3.26 8.83 -10.03
N ASP A 128 4.20 9.77 -10.15
CA ASP A 128 3.96 11.21 -9.95
C ASP A 128 3.23 11.51 -8.63
N ARG A 129 3.69 10.87 -7.54
CA ARG A 129 3.11 10.95 -6.18
C ARG A 129 1.68 10.43 -6.07
N VAL A 130 1.17 9.72 -7.06
CA VAL A 130 -0.19 9.19 -7.05
C VAL A 130 -0.13 7.68 -7.04
N GLN A 131 -0.86 7.06 -6.12
CA GLN A 131 -1.01 5.62 -6.16
C GLN A 131 -1.97 5.24 -7.30
N VAL A 132 -1.47 4.40 -8.20
CA VAL A 132 -2.15 3.94 -9.40
C VAL A 132 -2.32 2.43 -9.33
N GLU A 133 -3.47 1.93 -9.78
CA GLU A 133 -3.75 0.51 -9.95
C GLU A 133 -3.94 0.22 -11.44
N GLU A 134 -3.12 -0.65 -12.00
CA GLU A 134 -3.09 -0.96 -13.44
C GLU A 134 -2.78 -2.46 -13.64
N THR A 135 -3.23 -3.02 -14.76
CA THR A 135 -2.84 -4.38 -15.19
C THR A 135 -1.67 -4.29 -16.16
N LEU A 136 -0.53 -4.89 -15.81
CA LEU A 136 0.71 -4.82 -16.58
C LEU A 136 1.19 -6.18 -17.07
N ASP A 137 1.92 -6.16 -18.20
CA ASP A 137 2.64 -7.30 -18.75
C ASP A 137 3.80 -7.71 -17.82
N GLN A 138 4.06 -9.02 -17.70
CA GLN A 138 5.14 -9.58 -16.90
C GLN A 138 6.52 -8.93 -17.13
N ARG A 139 6.81 -8.40 -18.33
CA ARG A 139 8.08 -7.71 -18.66
C ARG A 139 8.24 -6.35 -17.98
N CYS A 140 7.14 -5.78 -17.50
CA CYS A 140 7.15 -4.54 -16.76
C CYS A 140 7.34 -4.77 -15.25
N LEU A 141 7.54 -6.02 -14.83
CA LEU A 141 7.54 -6.42 -13.42
C LEU A 141 8.84 -7.15 -13.08
N LEU A 142 9.42 -6.83 -11.93
CA LEU A 142 10.49 -7.62 -11.31
C LEU A 142 10.13 -7.90 -9.84
N PRO A 143 10.50 -9.07 -9.29
CA PRO A 143 10.40 -9.29 -7.85
C PRO A 143 11.26 -8.26 -7.11
N ARG A 144 10.88 -7.96 -5.87
CA ARG A 144 11.62 -7.03 -5.02
C ARG A 144 11.64 -7.52 -3.58
N GLU A 145 12.77 -7.40 -2.91
CA GLU A 145 12.89 -7.65 -1.47
C GLU A 145 12.74 -6.36 -0.64
N PRO A 146 12.34 -6.46 0.64
CA PRO A 146 12.32 -5.32 1.56
C PRO A 146 13.68 -4.59 1.60
N GLY A 147 13.68 -3.26 1.46
CA GLY A 147 14.90 -2.46 1.53
C GLY A 147 15.76 -2.44 0.25
N GLU A 148 15.34 -3.14 -0.81
CA GLU A 148 16.07 -3.16 -2.08
C GLU A 148 16.06 -1.79 -2.79
N GLY A 149 17.21 -1.42 -3.37
CA GLY A 149 17.38 -0.24 -4.20
C GLY A 149 16.84 -0.43 -5.62
N SER A 150 16.59 0.66 -6.34
CA SER A 150 16.01 0.61 -7.69
C SER A 150 16.86 -0.23 -8.67
N PRO A 151 16.25 -1.07 -9.53
CA PRO A 151 16.98 -1.84 -10.51
C PRO A 151 17.70 -0.92 -11.49
N VAL A 152 18.94 -1.25 -11.81
CA VAL A 152 19.68 -0.56 -12.86
C VAL A 152 19.02 -0.88 -14.20
N VAL A 153 18.61 0.15 -14.94
CA VAL A 153 18.11 -0.02 -16.31
C VAL A 153 19.30 -0.46 -17.16
N SER A 154 19.44 -1.76 -17.41
CA SER A 154 20.43 -2.27 -18.34
C SER A 154 19.98 -1.90 -19.75
N THR A 155 20.58 -0.85 -20.32
CA THR A 155 20.54 -0.58 -21.75
C THR A 155 21.40 -1.63 -22.44
N ARG A 156 20.76 -2.71 -22.91
CA ARG A 156 21.31 -3.55 -23.97
C ARG A 156 20.49 -3.35 -25.22
#